data_AF-A0A7V7CV89-F1
#
_entry.id   AF-A0A7V7CV89-F1
#
_cell.length_a   1.000
_cell.length_b   1.000
_cell.length_c   1.000
_cell.angle_alpha   90.00
_cell.angle_beta   90.00
_cell.angle_gamma   90.00
#
_symmetry.space_group_name_H-M   'P 1'
#
loop_
_entity.id
_entity.type
_entity.pdbx_description
1 polymer ?
#
loop_
_entity_poly.entity_id
_entity_poly.type
_entity_poly.pdbx_seq_one_letter_code
_entity_poly.pdbx_strand_id
1 'polypeptide(L)' 'MPVNRSVKAKKNDLKEMLEHIQGIALSLHYLERQAAAAELPELSLLIGVAALAAEEIVHSLEQGVLPSSSNHM' A
#
# COMPACT_ATOMS: atom_id res chain seq x y z
N MET A 1 -5.87 6.33 36.49
CA MET A 1 -6.31 6.41 35.07
C MET A 1 -5.09 6.62 34.19
N PRO A 2 -4.76 5.69 33.28
CA PRO A 2 -4.72 6.07 31.86
C PRO A 2 -4.94 4.89 30.89
N VAL A 3 -6.17 4.65 30.44
CA VAL A 3 -6.46 3.68 29.34
C VAL A 3 -6.62 4.40 27.98
N ASN A 4 -6.82 5.73 27.99
CA ASN A 4 -7.17 6.50 26.79
C ASN A 4 -5.99 6.98 25.92
N ARG A 5 -4.73 6.70 26.28
CA ARG A 5 -3.56 7.09 25.45
C ARG A 5 -3.23 6.05 24.37
N SER A 6 -3.46 4.77 24.65
CA SER A 6 -3.06 3.65 23.76
C SER A 6 -3.90 3.58 22.47
N VAL A 7 -5.21 3.81 22.57
CA VAL A 7 -6.12 3.77 21.40
C VAL A 7 -5.89 4.95 20.46
N LYS A 8 -5.48 6.11 20.99
CA LYS A 8 -5.22 7.31 20.19
C LYS A 8 -3.90 7.19 19.41
N ALA A 9 -2.88 6.53 19.99
CA ALA A 9 -1.61 6.24 19.33
C ALA A 9 -1.81 5.31 18.11
N LYS A 10 -2.46 4.16 18.30
CA LYS A 10 -2.70 3.19 17.20
C LYS A 10 -3.47 3.78 16.01
N LYS A 11 -4.37 4.73 16.25
CA LYS A 11 -5.11 5.42 15.18
C LYS A 11 -4.23 6.37 14.38
N ASN A 12 -3.23 6.98 15.00
CA ASN A 12 -2.27 7.84 14.32
C ASN A 12 -1.30 7.00 13.47
N ASP A 13 -0.82 5.89 14.03
CA ASP A 13 0.10 4.98 13.34
C ASP A 13 -0.52 4.39 12.06
N LEU A 14 -1.80 3.99 12.11
CA LEU A 14 -2.51 3.48 10.92
C LEU A 14 -2.63 4.54 9.81
N LYS A 15 -2.90 5.78 10.19
CA LYS A 15 -3.01 6.89 9.25
C LYS A 15 -1.67 7.17 8.57
N GLU A 16 -0.59 7.21 9.35
CA GLU A 16 0.78 7.41 8.84
C GLU A 16 1.19 6.25 7.91
N MET A 17 0.82 5.01 8.25
CA MET A 17 1.05 3.85 7.38
C MET A 17 0.27 3.96 6.06
N LEU A 18 -1.01 4.36 6.10
CA LEU A 18 -1.82 4.56 4.90
C LEU A 18 -1.21 5.62 3.98
N GLU A 19 -0.83 6.78 4.52
CA GLU A 19 -0.20 7.86 3.77
C GLU A 19 1.11 7.40 3.10
N HIS A 20 1.90 6.59 3.81
CA HIS A 20 3.15 6.04 3.27
C HIS A 20 2.89 5.07 2.11
N ILE A 21 1.97 4.11 2.26
CA ILE A 21 1.69 3.11 1.22
C ILE A 21 1.05 3.79 -0.01
N GLN A 22 0.17 4.77 0.18
CA GLN A 22 -0.36 5.61 -0.90
C GLN A 22 0.76 6.34 -1.66
N GLY A 23 1.75 6.89 -0.95
CA GLY A 23 2.93 7.51 -1.55
C GLY A 23 3.77 6.52 -2.39
N ILE A 24 3.90 5.28 -1.92
CA ILE A 24 4.57 4.20 -2.67
C ILE A 24 3.80 3.87 -3.95
N ALA A 25 2.47 3.68 -3.88
CA ALA A 25 1.64 3.39 -5.05
C ALA A 25 1.77 4.48 -6.13
N LEU A 26 1.70 5.76 -5.73
CA LEU A 26 1.91 6.89 -6.64
C LEU A 26 3.30 6.89 -7.30
N SER A 27 4.33 6.56 -6.52
CA SER A 27 5.71 6.49 -7.02
C SER A 27 5.87 5.35 -8.03
N LEU A 28 5.24 4.19 -7.78
CA LEU A 28 5.24 3.06 -8.70
C LEU A 28 4.54 3.41 -10.02
N HIS A 29 3.37 4.05 -9.98
CA HIS A 29 2.68 4.55 -11.19
C HIS A 29 3.51 5.54 -12.01
N TYR A 30 4.30 6.38 -11.34
CA TYR A 30 5.22 7.27 -12.04
C TYR A 30 6.36 6.51 -12.71
N LEU A 31 6.93 5.50 -12.05
CA LEU A 31 7.97 4.64 -12.62
C LEU A 31 7.44 3.75 -13.75
N GLU A 32 6.22 3.24 -13.65
CA GLU A 32 5.57 2.46 -14.70
C GLU A 32 5.46 3.29 -15.99
N ARG A 33 4.97 4.54 -15.87
CA ARG A 33 4.89 5.45 -17.02
C ARG A 33 6.26 5.74 -17.65
N GLN A 34 7.31 5.85 -16.84
CA GLN A 34 8.68 6.02 -17.35
C GLN A 34 9.19 4.75 -18.05
N ALA A 35 8.93 3.57 -17.47
CA ALA A 35 9.30 2.29 -18.08
C ALA A 35 8.56 2.06 -19.41
N ALA A 36 7.27 2.40 -19.47
CA ALA A 36 6.48 2.36 -20.70
C ALA A 36 7.02 3.35 -21.75
N ALA A 37 7.35 4.58 -21.34
CA ALA A 37 7.93 5.59 -22.24
C ALA A 37 9.34 5.23 -22.73
N ALA A 38 10.09 4.44 -21.96
CA ALA A 38 11.41 3.92 -22.32
C ALA A 38 11.35 2.60 -23.10
N GLU A 39 10.15 2.13 -23.49
CA GLU A 39 9.94 0.87 -24.21
C GLU A 39 10.51 -0.35 -23.46
N LEU A 40 10.39 -0.36 -22.13
CA LEU A 40 10.80 -1.47 -21.25
C LEU A 40 9.56 -2.24 -20.74
N PRO A 41 8.94 -3.11 -21.56
CA PRO A 41 7.62 -3.69 -21.27
C PRO A 41 7.62 -4.63 -20.06
N GLU A 42 8.66 -5.45 -19.89
CA GLU A 42 8.76 -6.35 -18.73
C GLU A 42 8.87 -5.57 -17.42
N LEU A 43 9.66 -4.50 -17.42
CA LEU A 43 9.81 -3.62 -16.26
C LEU A 43 8.50 -2.88 -15.96
N SER A 44 7.83 -2.34 -17.00
CA SER A 44 6.52 -1.71 -16.86
C SER A 44 5.50 -2.67 -16.23
N LEU A 45 5.44 -3.92 -16.70
CA LEU A 45 4.54 -4.94 -16.17
C LEU A 45 4.81 -5.22 -14.68
N LEU A 46 6.09 -5.43 -14.32
CA LEU A 46 6.48 -5.70 -12.93
C LEU A 46 6.12 -4.53 -12.00
N ILE A 47 6.34 -3.30 -12.45
CA ILE A 47 6.00 -2.09 -11.67
C ILE A 47 4.48 -1.94 -11.55
N GLY A 48 3.72 -2.16 -12.63
CA GLY A 48 2.26 -2.10 -12.61
C GLY A 48 1.64 -3.10 -11.63
N VAL A 49 2.16 -4.34 -11.58
CA VAL A 49 1.75 -5.35 -10.58
C VAL A 49 2.05 -4.89 -9.16
N ALA A 50 3.22 -4.30 -8.92
CA ALA A 50 3.57 -3.77 -7.60
C ALA A 50 2.68 -2.58 -7.20
N ALA A 51 2.33 -1.70 -8.14
CA ALA A 51 1.44 -0.57 -7.90
C ALA A 51 0.04 -1.04 -7.49
N LEU A 52 -0.50 -2.02 -8.23
CA LEU A 52 -1.78 -2.68 -7.93
C LEU A 52 -1.79 -3.31 -6.53
N ALA A 53 -0.73 -4.04 -6.17
CA ALA A 53 -0.61 -4.64 -4.84
C ALA A 53 -0.59 -3.58 -3.72
N ALA A 54 0.09 -2.45 -3.94
CA ALA A 54 0.12 -1.36 -2.98
C ALA A 54 -1.28 -0.72 -2.81
N GLU A 55 -2.03 -0.52 -3.90
CA GLU A 55 -3.41 -0.03 -3.86
C GLU A 55 -4.34 -1.00 -3.12
N GLU A 56 -4.21 -2.30 -3.34
CA GLU A 56 -5.01 -3.31 -2.64
C GLU A 56 -4.75 -3.26 -1.13
N ILE A 57 -3.49 -3.11 -0.71
CA ILE A 57 -3.15 -2.95 0.71
C ILE A 57 -3.79 -1.69 1.29
N VAL A 58 -3.70 -0.55 0.61
CA VAL A 58 -4.35 0.70 1.04
C VAL A 58 -5.85 0.48 1.19
N HIS A 59 -6.49 -0.11 0.18
CA HIS A 59 -7.92 -0.39 0.18
C HIS A 59 -8.34 -1.30 1.34
N SER A 60 -7.60 -2.39 1.56
CA SER A 60 -7.76 -3.31 2.69
C SER A 60 -7.67 -2.60 4.03
N LEU A 61 -6.66 -1.74 4.21
CA LEU A 61 -6.45 -0.98 5.43
C LEU A 61 -7.56 0.07 5.66
N GLU A 62 -8.03 0.74 4.60
CA GLU A 62 -9.13 1.71 4.65
C GLU A 62 -10.47 1.06 5.03
N GLN A 63 -10.71 -0.16 4.55
CA GLN A 63 -11.90 -0.94 4.91
C GLN A 63 -11.80 -1.61 6.29
N GLY A 64 -10.64 -1.53 6.96
CA GLY A 64 -10.39 -2.23 8.21
C GLY A 64 -10.30 -3.75 8.05
N VAL A 65 -10.08 -4.24 6.83
CA VAL A 65 -9.93 -5.65 6.46
C VAL A 65 -8.47 -5.87 6.07
N LEU A 66 -7.60 -6.11 7.04
CA LEU A 66 -6.29 -6.67 6.71
C LEU A 66 -6.52 -8.05 6.07
N PRO A 67 -5.88 -8.37 4.93
CA PRO A 67 -5.94 -9.71 4.38
C PRO A 67 -5.48 -10.68 5.46
N SER A 68 -6.43 -11.44 6.01
CA SER A 68 -6.15 -12.47 6.98
C SER A 68 -5.22 -13.44 6.26
N SER A 69 -4.00 -13.58 6.76
CA SER A 69 -3.04 -14.55 6.25
C SER A 69 -3.70 -15.93 6.30
N SER A 70 -4.33 -16.33 5.21
CA SER A 70 -4.93 -17.65 5.05
C SER A 70 -3.78 -18.61 4.88
N ASN A 71 -3.32 -19.17 6.00
CA ASN A 71 -2.59 -20.43 5.99
C ASN A 71 -3.50 -21.46 5.32
N HIS A 72 -3.30 -21.71 4.04
CA HIS A 72 -3.61 -23.01 3.47
C HIS A 72 -2.48 -23.95 3.89
N MET A 73 -2.85 -24.99 4.65
CA MET A 73 -1.95 -26.04 5.18
C MET A 73 -1.12 -26.71 4.10
#